data_AF-A0A1E4SCX7-F1
#
_entry.id   AF-A0A1E4SCX7-F1
#
_cell.length_a   1.000
_cell.length_b   1.000
_cell.length_c   1.000
_cell.angle_alpha   90.00
_cell.angle_beta   90.00
_cell.angle_gamma   90.00
#
_symmetry.space_group_name_H-M   'P 1'
#
loop_
_entity.id
_entity.type
_entity.pdbx_description
1 polymer ?
#
loop_
_entity_poly.entity_id
_entity_poly.type
_entity_poly.pdbx_seq_one_letter_code
_entity_poly.pdbx_strand_id
1 'polypeptide(L)'
;MRASAVHSFQQTAAASLRRPWQTFRDGQIWYGLTKRGNKRLPLTTKQGNKHYYKGTRSTGIGSLNSNGTYIINWEKVRTYVVPADLHNTELKALVSPKVPQIYQKYVGFQDGAKSPELAFDNVVNFIEHGENYNDVDLEQSNYLEEFVSSKVKEQEMELDTKQ
;
A
#
# COMPACT_ATOMS: atom_id res chain seq x y z
N MET A 1 66.18 -10.83 -18.86
CA MET A 1 64.80 -11.37 -18.73
C MET A 1 64.66 -11.92 -17.31
N ARG A 2 63.75 -11.38 -16.48
CA ARG A 2 63.50 -11.96 -15.14
C ARG A 2 62.62 -13.20 -15.33
N ALA A 3 63.08 -14.34 -14.84
CA ALA A 3 62.26 -15.54 -14.77
C ALA A 3 61.06 -15.25 -13.83
N SER A 4 59.85 -15.20 -14.38
CA SER A 4 58.64 -15.15 -13.58
C SER A 4 58.50 -16.48 -12.85
N ALA A 5 58.50 -16.46 -11.52
CA ALA A 5 58.19 -17.65 -10.74
C ALA A 5 56.79 -18.14 -11.12
N VAL A 6 56.69 -19.40 -11.55
CA VAL A 6 55.41 -20.06 -11.82
C VAL A 6 54.73 -20.26 -10.46
N HIS A 7 53.93 -19.28 -10.03
CA HIS A 7 53.19 -19.30 -8.76
C HIS A 7 52.12 -20.41 -8.66
N SER A 8 51.97 -21.24 -9.70
CA SER A 8 50.98 -22.32 -9.77
C SER A 8 51.47 -23.68 -9.27
N PHE A 9 52.73 -23.83 -8.82
CA PHE A 9 53.25 -25.15 -8.37
C PHE A 9 52.70 -25.62 -7.00
N GLN A 10 52.05 -24.75 -6.21
CA GLN A 10 51.53 -25.08 -4.87
C GLN A 10 50.01 -25.29 -4.79
N GLN A 11 49.28 -25.27 -5.91
CA GLN A 11 47.86 -25.63 -5.90
C GLN A 11 47.74 -27.15 -5.76
N THR A 12 47.40 -27.64 -4.57
CA THR A 12 47.06 -29.05 -4.37
C THR A 12 45.93 -29.44 -5.32
N ALA A 13 45.87 -30.71 -5.75
CA ALA A 13 44.83 -31.17 -6.69
C ALA A 13 43.40 -30.80 -6.23
N ALA A 14 43.18 -30.68 -4.92
CA ALA A 14 41.93 -30.23 -4.30
C ALA A 14 41.59 -28.75 -4.58
N ALA A 15 42.57 -27.86 -4.67
CA ALA A 15 42.34 -26.43 -4.95
C ALA A 15 41.95 -26.17 -6.42
N SER A 16 42.33 -27.08 -7.32
CA SER A 16 41.90 -27.08 -8.73
C SER A 16 40.48 -27.64 -8.93
N LEU A 17 39.87 -28.24 -7.89
CA LEU A 17 38.47 -28.66 -7.95
C LEU A 17 37.58 -27.43 -7.92
N ARG A 18 36.49 -27.47 -8.71
CA ARG A 18 35.49 -26.40 -8.71
C ARG A 18 34.95 -26.11 -7.31
N ARG A 19 34.78 -27.16 -6.51
CA ARG A 19 34.36 -27.10 -5.12
C ARG A 19 35.44 -27.82 -4.31
N PRO A 20 36.33 -27.09 -3.61
CA PRO A 20 37.47 -27.69 -2.91
C PRO A 20 37.08 -28.72 -1.85
N TRP A 21 35.88 -28.63 -1.29
CA TRP A 21 35.36 -29.57 -0.28
C TRP A 21 34.76 -30.85 -0.88
N GLN A 22 34.53 -30.90 -2.19
CA GLN A 22 33.94 -32.05 -2.88
C GLN A 22 35.03 -32.80 -3.64
N THR A 23 35.71 -33.70 -2.93
CA THR A 23 36.89 -34.41 -3.41
C THR A 23 36.58 -35.68 -4.20
N PHE A 24 35.32 -36.14 -4.19
CA PHE A 24 34.86 -37.33 -4.90
C PHE A 24 33.65 -37.02 -5.81
N ARG A 25 33.24 -38.00 -6.63
CA ARG A 25 32.22 -37.81 -7.66
C ARG A 25 30.82 -38.18 -7.12
N ASP A 26 30.07 -37.17 -6.68
CA ASP A 26 28.80 -37.39 -5.94
C ASP A 26 27.55 -37.26 -6.83
N GLY A 27 27.73 -37.15 -8.15
CA GLY A 27 26.65 -36.86 -9.09
C GLY A 27 26.14 -35.41 -9.06
N GLN A 28 26.71 -34.55 -8.21
CA GLN A 28 26.38 -33.12 -8.16
C GLN A 28 26.71 -32.45 -9.49
N ILE A 29 25.76 -31.68 -10.01
CA ILE A 29 25.90 -31.00 -11.30
C ILE A 29 26.78 -29.74 -11.19
N TRP A 30 27.13 -29.18 -12.36
CA TRP A 30 27.88 -27.94 -12.46
C TRP A 30 27.19 -26.86 -11.60
N TYR A 31 25.96 -26.45 -11.90
CA TYR A 31 25.23 -25.46 -11.09
C TYR A 31 23.80 -25.92 -10.81
N GLY A 32 23.22 -25.44 -9.70
CA GLY A 32 21.88 -25.83 -9.27
C GLY A 32 21.82 -27.25 -8.68
N LEU A 33 20.59 -27.77 -8.54
CA LEU A 33 20.32 -29.10 -7.98
C LEU A 33 19.93 -30.09 -9.08
N THR A 34 18.98 -29.72 -9.94
CA THR A 34 18.49 -30.57 -11.04
C THR A 34 18.55 -29.84 -12.37
N LYS A 35 18.77 -30.59 -13.47
CA LYS A 35 18.76 -30.05 -14.84
C LYS A 35 17.36 -30.01 -15.47
N ARG A 36 16.38 -30.68 -14.85
CA ARG A 36 15.01 -30.87 -15.38
C ARG A 36 14.00 -30.21 -14.45
N GLY A 37 12.88 -29.77 -15.01
CA GLY A 37 11.77 -29.14 -14.31
C GLY A 37 10.63 -28.80 -15.26
N ASN A 38 9.55 -28.21 -14.75
CA ASN A 38 8.43 -27.76 -15.59
C ASN A 38 8.86 -26.58 -16.48
N LYS A 39 8.62 -26.69 -17.79
CA LYS A 39 8.95 -25.66 -18.78
C LYS A 39 7.79 -24.72 -19.10
N ARG A 40 6.56 -25.06 -18.68
CA ARG A 40 5.33 -24.30 -18.97
C ARG A 40 5.07 -23.28 -17.87
N LEU A 41 5.96 -22.31 -17.74
CA LEU A 41 5.85 -21.18 -16.81
C LEU A 41 5.62 -19.89 -17.60
N PRO A 42 4.93 -18.88 -17.03
CA PRO A 42 4.72 -17.62 -17.71
C PRO A 42 6.06 -16.93 -18.00
N LEU A 43 6.23 -16.45 -19.23
CA LEU A 43 7.46 -15.78 -19.64
C LEU A 43 7.67 -14.47 -18.88
N THR A 44 8.92 -14.15 -18.57
CA THR A 44 9.35 -12.90 -17.94
C THR A 44 10.01 -11.97 -18.97
N THR A 45 10.35 -10.75 -18.56
CA THR A 45 11.07 -9.78 -19.41
C THR A 45 12.49 -10.22 -19.79
N LYS A 46 13.04 -11.24 -19.13
CA LYS A 46 14.41 -11.75 -19.35
C LYS A 46 14.49 -12.95 -20.28
N GLN A 47 13.33 -13.47 -20.70
CA GLN A 47 13.22 -14.63 -21.58
C GLN A 47 12.78 -14.17 -22.99
N GLY A 48 12.87 -15.07 -23.98
CA GLY A 48 12.47 -14.78 -25.35
C GLY A 48 13.58 -14.18 -26.23
N ASN A 49 13.22 -13.82 -27.46
CA ASN A 49 14.12 -13.20 -28.43
C ASN A 49 14.08 -11.66 -28.32
N LYS A 50 14.95 -10.95 -29.05
CA LYS A 50 15.06 -9.48 -29.09
C LYS A 50 13.73 -8.76 -29.39
N HIS A 51 12.82 -9.38 -30.14
CA HIS A 51 11.50 -8.81 -30.47
C HIS A 51 10.42 -9.10 -29.41
N TYR A 52 10.71 -9.94 -28.42
CA TYR A 52 9.77 -10.22 -27.34
C TYR A 52 9.85 -9.09 -26.30
N TYR A 53 8.93 -8.13 -26.43
CA TYR A 53 8.77 -7.06 -25.46
C TYR A 53 7.51 -7.30 -24.62
N LYS A 54 7.69 -7.71 -23.37
CA LYS A 54 6.58 -8.01 -22.45
C LYS A 54 6.04 -6.77 -21.71
N GLY A 55 6.94 -5.90 -21.25
CA GLY A 55 6.61 -4.76 -20.38
C GLY A 55 6.38 -5.12 -18.90
N THR A 56 6.27 -4.09 -18.06
CA THR A 56 6.14 -4.17 -16.58
C THR A 56 5.05 -3.26 -16.01
N ARG A 57 4.13 -2.78 -16.85
CA ARG A 57 3.10 -1.76 -16.51
C ARG A 57 3.67 -0.42 -16.04
N SER A 58 4.95 -0.15 -16.32
CA SER A 58 5.61 1.09 -15.93
C SER A 58 5.32 2.24 -16.89
N THR A 59 5.01 1.93 -18.16
CA THR A 59 4.90 2.90 -19.24
C THR A 59 3.55 2.78 -19.95
N GLY A 60 2.86 3.91 -20.10
CA GLY A 60 1.57 4.08 -20.78
C GLY A 60 1.20 5.57 -20.89
N ILE A 61 2.23 6.42 -20.88
CA ILE A 61 2.14 7.85 -20.59
C ILE A 61 2.26 8.70 -21.85
N GLY A 62 2.67 8.10 -22.96
CA GLY A 62 2.95 8.76 -24.22
C GLY A 62 2.82 7.81 -25.39
N SER A 63 3.38 8.19 -26.53
CA SER A 63 3.29 7.45 -27.79
C SER A 63 4.63 7.43 -28.52
N LEU A 64 4.86 6.37 -29.29
CA LEU A 64 5.96 6.34 -30.27
C LEU A 64 5.55 7.15 -31.51
N ASN A 65 6.47 7.95 -32.06
CA ASN A 65 6.29 8.55 -33.37
C ASN A 65 6.62 7.54 -34.50
N SER A 66 6.43 7.94 -35.76
CA SER A 66 6.74 7.12 -36.94
C SER A 66 8.20 6.66 -37.00
N ASN A 67 9.11 7.41 -36.36
CA ASN A 67 10.55 7.14 -36.35
C ASN A 67 10.98 6.29 -35.14
N GLY A 68 10.04 5.84 -34.30
CA GLY A 68 10.31 5.05 -33.10
C GLY A 68 10.83 5.84 -31.90
N THR A 69 10.81 7.18 -31.94
CA THR A 69 11.10 8.04 -30.78
C THR A 69 9.88 8.10 -29.87
N TYR A 70 10.10 8.00 -28.55
CA TYR A 70 9.02 8.10 -27.57
C TYR A 70 8.75 9.57 -27.21
N ILE A 71 7.49 9.99 -27.30
CA ILE A 71 7.02 11.33 -26.95
C ILE A 71 6.10 11.21 -25.72
N ILE A 72 6.45 11.89 -24.63
CA ILE A 72 5.70 11.86 -23.37
C ILE A 72 4.51 12.82 -23.45
N ASN A 73 3.31 12.38 -23.03
CA ASN A 73 2.20 13.29 -22.73
C ASN A 73 2.22 13.59 -21.22
N TRP A 74 2.58 14.83 -20.86
CA TRP A 74 2.70 15.27 -19.47
C TRP A 74 1.38 15.25 -18.70
N GLU A 75 0.23 15.37 -19.37
CA GLU A 75 -1.10 15.27 -18.74
C GLU A 75 -1.38 13.86 -18.20
N LYS A 76 -0.71 12.83 -18.75
CA LYS A 76 -0.85 11.44 -18.31
C LYS A 76 0.21 11.03 -17.30
N VAL A 77 1.19 11.89 -17.01
CA VAL A 77 2.24 11.58 -16.04
C VAL A 77 1.64 11.63 -14.64
N ARG A 78 1.77 10.52 -13.90
CA ARG A 78 1.30 10.43 -12.51
C ARG A 78 2.16 11.32 -11.61
N THR A 79 1.54 12.21 -10.85
CA THR A 79 2.16 13.03 -9.82
C THR A 79 1.67 12.58 -8.43
N TYR A 80 2.54 12.71 -7.42
CA TYR A 80 2.19 12.47 -6.02
C TYR A 80 2.19 13.82 -5.30
N VAL A 81 1.00 14.44 -5.21
CA VAL A 81 0.83 15.76 -4.60
C VAL A 81 0.94 15.64 -3.09
N VAL A 82 1.87 16.40 -2.51
CA VAL A 82 2.10 16.45 -1.06
C VAL A 82 1.30 17.62 -0.49
N PRO A 83 0.46 17.42 0.55
CA PRO A 83 -0.23 18.52 1.22
C PRO A 83 0.74 19.56 1.78
N ALA A 84 0.33 20.83 1.75
CA ALA A 84 1.07 21.88 2.46
C ALA A 84 1.14 21.53 3.96
N ASP A 85 2.28 21.84 4.59
CA ASP A 85 2.49 21.72 6.04
C ASP A 85 2.39 20.30 6.63
N LEU A 86 2.46 19.24 5.82
CA LEU A 86 2.48 17.85 6.32
C LEU A 86 3.60 17.58 7.34
N HIS A 87 4.71 18.32 7.25
CA HIS A 87 5.84 18.21 8.17
C HIS A 87 5.58 18.86 9.54
N ASN A 88 4.58 19.73 9.65
CA ASN A 88 4.23 20.46 10.86
C ASN A 88 3.08 19.78 11.63
N THR A 89 2.44 18.76 11.07
CA THR A 89 1.32 18.07 11.73
C THR A 89 1.82 17.15 12.84
N GLU A 90 1.11 17.14 13.98
CA GLU A 90 1.38 16.22 15.08
C GLU A 90 0.86 14.79 14.83
N LEU A 91 0.07 14.60 13.76
CA LEU A 91 -0.51 13.32 13.37
C LEU A 91 0.58 12.30 13.04
N LYS A 92 0.45 11.09 13.61
CA LYS A 92 1.39 9.98 13.43
C LYS A 92 0.69 8.79 12.78
N ALA A 93 1.48 7.90 12.17
CA ALA A 93 0.97 6.70 11.52
C ALA A 93 0.24 5.72 12.47
N LEU A 94 0.55 5.78 13.77
CA LEU A 94 -0.02 4.92 14.80
C LEU A 94 -0.51 5.75 15.98
N VAL A 95 -1.53 5.24 16.65
CA VAL A 95 -2.07 5.76 17.92
C VAL A 95 -1.46 4.96 19.08
N SER A 96 -1.34 5.59 20.26
CA SER A 96 -0.91 4.90 21.48
C SER A 96 -1.92 3.82 21.90
N PRO A 97 -1.48 2.61 22.30
CA PRO A 97 -2.37 1.56 22.80
C PRO A 97 -3.15 1.92 24.07
N LYS A 98 -2.76 3.00 24.75
CA LYS A 98 -3.47 3.50 25.95
C LYS A 98 -4.73 4.29 25.61
N VAL A 99 -4.89 4.70 24.35
CA VAL A 99 -6.05 5.46 23.90
C VAL A 99 -7.22 4.48 23.70
N PRO A 100 -8.39 4.76 24.27
CA PRO A 100 -9.58 3.93 24.10
C PRO A 100 -10.10 3.98 22.67
N GLN A 101 -10.79 2.92 22.26
CA GLN A 101 -11.44 2.88 20.95
C GLN A 101 -12.77 3.64 21.01
N ILE A 102 -12.95 4.59 20.09
CA ILE A 102 -14.21 5.32 19.93
C ILE A 102 -15.19 4.48 19.10
N TYR A 103 -16.42 4.38 19.58
CA TYR A 103 -17.52 3.69 18.89
C TYR A 103 -18.55 4.71 18.41
N GLN A 104 -18.93 4.64 17.13
CA GLN A 104 -19.94 5.52 16.56
C GLN A 104 -21.25 4.75 16.34
N LYS A 105 -22.36 5.34 16.75
CA LYS A 105 -23.71 4.77 16.60
C LYS A 105 -24.62 5.78 15.91
N TYR A 106 -25.33 5.32 14.89
CA TYR A 106 -26.21 6.13 14.07
C TYR A 106 -27.66 5.66 14.27
N VAL A 107 -28.46 6.47 14.94
CA VAL A 107 -29.86 6.16 15.32
C VAL A 107 -30.81 6.91 14.41
N GLY A 108 -31.73 6.19 13.77
CA GLY A 108 -32.70 6.77 12.83
C GLY A 108 -32.16 6.98 11.41
N PHE A 109 -30.87 6.73 11.17
CA PHE A 109 -30.25 6.82 9.86
C PHE A 109 -30.13 5.46 9.19
N GLN A 110 -30.80 5.28 8.04
CA GLN A 110 -30.82 4.00 7.32
C GLN A 110 -29.43 3.54 6.86
N ASP A 111 -28.65 4.46 6.28
CA ASP A 111 -27.30 4.18 5.73
C ASP A 111 -26.16 4.56 6.69
N GLY A 112 -26.47 4.81 7.97
CA GLY A 112 -25.51 5.25 8.98
C GLY A 112 -24.68 6.47 8.54
N ALA A 113 -23.34 6.33 8.57
CA ALA A 113 -22.40 7.39 8.21
C ALA A 113 -22.52 7.91 6.76
N LYS A 114 -23.09 7.10 5.85
CA LYS A 114 -23.27 7.49 4.43
C LYS A 114 -24.63 8.11 4.14
N SER A 115 -25.49 8.21 5.14
CA SER A 115 -26.86 8.67 4.92
C SER A 115 -26.89 10.14 4.51
N PRO A 116 -27.72 10.50 3.50
CA PRO A 116 -27.86 11.89 3.06
C PRO A 116 -28.57 12.73 4.13
N GLU A 117 -29.45 12.12 4.93
CA GLU A 117 -30.15 12.79 6.04
C GLU A 117 -29.15 13.24 7.12
N LEU A 118 -28.20 12.38 7.51
CA LEU A 118 -27.14 12.75 8.46
C LEU A 118 -26.26 13.88 7.92
N ALA A 119 -25.88 13.82 6.64
CA ALA A 119 -25.09 14.87 6.02
C ALA A 119 -25.83 16.22 6.04
N PHE A 120 -27.13 16.22 5.80
CA PHE A 120 -27.95 17.44 5.87
C PHE A 120 -28.09 17.94 7.32
N ASP A 121 -28.39 17.06 8.27
CA ASP A 121 -28.48 17.41 9.70
C ASP A 121 -27.15 18.02 10.19
N ASN A 122 -26.00 17.46 9.77
CA ASN A 122 -24.68 18.01 10.09
C ASN A 122 -24.47 19.42 9.53
N VAL A 123 -24.97 19.70 8.32
CA VAL A 123 -24.92 21.05 7.73
C VAL A 123 -25.78 22.03 8.51
N VAL A 124 -27.00 21.63 8.90
CA VAL A 124 -27.90 22.47 9.71
C VAL A 124 -27.25 22.77 11.06
N ASN A 125 -26.79 21.74 11.78
CA ASN A 125 -26.13 21.90 13.08
C ASN A 125 -24.87 22.77 12.99
N PHE A 126 -24.09 22.65 11.92
CA PHE A 126 -22.93 23.51 11.69
C PHE A 126 -23.32 24.97 11.47
N ILE A 127 -24.41 25.25 10.76
CA ILE A 127 -24.91 26.62 10.56
C ILE A 127 -25.40 27.22 11.89
N GLU A 128 -26.08 26.42 12.70
CA GLU A 128 -26.70 26.89 13.95
C GLU A 128 -25.68 27.03 15.10
N HIS A 129 -24.70 26.13 15.18
CA HIS A 129 -23.80 25.99 16.33
C HIS A 129 -22.31 26.18 15.99
N GLY A 130 -21.92 26.23 14.71
CA GLY A 130 -20.54 26.46 14.26
C GLY A 130 -19.68 25.19 14.20
N GLU A 131 -18.35 25.37 14.15
CA GLU A 131 -17.37 24.30 13.90
C GLU A 131 -17.40 23.16 14.94
N ASN A 132 -17.65 23.47 16.21
CA ASN A 132 -17.58 22.52 17.32
C ASN A 132 -18.96 22.04 17.79
N TYR A 133 -19.96 21.96 16.90
CA TYR A 133 -21.32 21.58 17.25
C TYR A 133 -21.48 20.16 17.81
N ASN A 134 -20.51 19.27 17.53
CA ASN A 134 -20.52 17.87 17.93
C ASN A 134 -19.47 17.56 19.02
N ASP A 135 -19.01 18.58 19.75
CA ASP A 135 -18.06 18.39 20.84
C ASP A 135 -18.76 17.74 22.04
N VAL A 136 -18.59 16.43 22.19
CA VAL A 136 -19.17 15.61 23.26
C VAL A 136 -18.03 15.06 24.12
N ASP A 137 -18.22 15.11 25.44
CA ASP A 137 -17.30 14.47 26.37
C ASP A 137 -17.42 12.93 26.28
N LEU A 138 -16.52 12.33 25.50
CA LEU A 138 -16.48 10.89 25.26
C LEU A 138 -16.16 10.08 26.52
N GLU A 139 -15.53 10.65 27.54
CA GLU A 139 -15.26 9.91 28.78
C GLU A 139 -16.56 9.66 29.56
N GLN A 140 -17.49 10.63 29.52
CA GLN A 140 -18.81 10.48 30.13
C GLN A 140 -19.68 9.47 29.39
N SER A 141 -19.57 9.40 28.06
CA SER A 141 -20.34 8.48 27.23
C SER A 141 -19.69 7.10 27.05
N ASN A 142 -18.65 6.77 27.83
CA ASN A 142 -17.91 5.51 27.71
C ASN A 142 -17.39 5.27 26.27
N TYR A 143 -16.87 6.33 25.65
CA TYR A 143 -16.31 6.39 24.30
C TYR A 143 -17.31 6.05 23.19
N LEU A 144 -18.59 6.29 23.45
CA LEU A 144 -19.66 6.11 22.49
C LEU A 144 -20.12 7.48 21.97
N GLU A 145 -19.98 7.67 20.66
CA GLU A 145 -20.43 8.85 19.93
C GLU A 145 -21.76 8.52 19.23
N GLU A 146 -22.83 9.20 19.64
CA GLU A 146 -24.20 8.90 19.20
C GLU A 146 -24.76 10.00 18.29
N PHE A 147 -25.05 9.64 17.04
CA PHE A 147 -25.70 10.49 16.06
C PHE A 147 -27.17 10.10 15.96
N VAL A 148 -28.06 10.96 16.47
CA VAL A 148 -29.51 10.71 16.47
C VAL A 148 -30.19 11.63 15.46
N SER A 149 -30.99 11.05 14.57
CA SER A 149 -31.79 11.79 13.59
C SER A 149 -32.76 12.75 14.26
N SER A 150 -32.89 13.95 13.68
CA SER A 150 -33.88 14.97 14.06
C SER A 150 -35.28 14.39 14.26
N LYS A 151 -35.76 13.55 13.33
CA LYS A 151 -37.08 12.90 13.40
C LYS A 151 -37.27 12.02 14.64
N VAL A 152 -36.22 11.31 15.05
CA VAL A 152 -36.27 10.44 16.24
C VAL A 152 -36.31 11.30 17.50
N LYS A 153 -35.51 12.38 17.55
CA LYS A 153 -35.53 13.34 18.66
C LYS A 153 -36.91 14.00 18.82
N GLU A 154 -37.54 14.40 17.71
CA GLU A 154 -38.89 14.98 17.71
C GLU A 154 -39.93 13.99 18.28
N GLN A 155 -39.87 12.72 17.86
CA GLN A 155 -40.76 11.67 18.35
C GLN A 155 -40.59 11.41 19.86
N GLU A 156 -39.36 11.41 20.36
CA GLU A 156 -39.08 11.23 21.79
C GLU A 156 -39.62 12.41 22.62
N MET A 157 -39.41 13.65 22.18
CA MET A 157 -39.94 14.84 22.87
C MET A 157 -41.48 14.86 22.94
N GLU A 158 -42.15 14.42 21.87
CA GLU A 158 -43.62 14.31 21.83
C GLU A 158 -44.18 13.23 22.77
N LEU A 159 -43.40 12.19 23.07
CA LEU A 159 -43.79 11.12 23.99
C LEU A 159 -43.65 11.56 25.45
N ASP A 160 -42.58 12.29 25.77
CA ASP A 160 -42.33 12.81 27.13
C ASP A 160 -43.34 13.88 27.54
N THR A 161 -43.83 14.70 26.60
CA THR A 161 -44.86 15.73 26.89
C THR A 161 -46.27 15.15 27.10
N LYS A 162 -46.49 13.88 26.78
CA LYS A 162 -47.79 13.20 26.93
C LYS A 162 -47.92 12.37 28.22
N GLN A 163 -46.87 12.30 29.04
CA GLN A 163 -46.88 11.69 30.38
C GLN A 163 -47.13 12.73 31.47
#